data_AF-A0A660LDS1-F1
#
_entry.id   AF-A0A660LDS1-F1
#
_cell.length_a   1.000
_cell.length_b   1.000
_cell.length_c   1.000
_cell.angle_alpha   90.00
_cell.angle_beta   90.00
_cell.angle_gamma   90.00
#
_symmetry.space_group_name_H-M   'P 1'
#
loop_
_entity.id
_entity.type
_entity.pdbx_description
1 polymer ?
#
loop_
_entity_poly.entity_id
_entity_poly.type
_entity_poly.pdbx_seq_one_letter_code
_entity_poly.pdbx_strand_id
1 'polypeptide(L)'
;MTKDDFLRANRTRLSDKTRYERRYVDEVLARVPGLRWEAVQAQTPFVDADGVRRRIDFTIIEGEAVKIAIEVDGYDKTGRGHGMTRAEFADWSRREQAIVAAGYRLIRVANRLIDREPEACARTVELVLKRERQLAALIAQLPAAAQSDLNAARKQHIGEMLTTAERAELDQLAESHNAAIDALQQQLQDEIERRQGAEAAHDRAERDRTGMVTLARAFTVGTVAIAVTVAVAALLLTRDNDDANARTASAGCADAASWTEAERLRGSEATLRGPVAAATYQSRTRGRPTFIDVGAPYPDRGRLIVVVWGSDRDTFPDAPERLYRGQSIAVTGQVTNFRGLSQIEVSQPAQISIC
;
A
#
# COMPACT_ATOMS: atom_id res chain seq x y z
N MET A 1 28.33 13.57 28.90
CA MET A 1 27.04 14.30 29.04
C MET A 1 25.97 13.31 29.48
N THR A 2 24.97 13.70 30.29
CA THR A 2 23.84 12.81 30.65
C THR A 2 22.64 13.01 29.71
N LYS A 3 21.67 12.09 29.76
CA LYS A 3 20.36 12.25 29.08
C LYS A 3 19.68 13.57 29.48
N ASP A 4 19.68 13.89 30.77
CA ASP A 4 18.99 15.08 31.27
C ASP A 4 19.71 16.37 30.83
N ASP A 5 21.05 16.36 30.76
CA ASP A 5 21.81 17.45 30.16
C ASP A 5 21.42 17.66 28.70
N PHE A 6 21.37 16.57 27.92
CA PHE A 6 20.97 16.60 26.51
C PHE A 6 19.56 17.17 26.34
N LEU A 7 18.61 16.71 27.14
CA LEU A 7 17.22 17.17 27.09
C LEU A 7 17.07 18.65 27.49
N ARG A 8 17.81 19.11 28.50
CA ARG A 8 17.82 20.53 28.88
C ARG A 8 18.40 21.39 27.76
N ALA A 9 19.53 20.97 27.18
CA ALA A 9 20.18 21.69 26.07
C ALA A 9 19.29 21.76 24.82
N ASN A 10 18.43 20.76 24.59
CA ASN A 10 17.56 20.67 23.42
C ASN A 10 16.08 20.95 23.72
N ARG A 11 15.76 21.59 24.86
CA ARG A 11 14.39 21.93 25.28
C ARG A 11 13.54 22.54 24.16
N THR A 12 14.10 23.51 23.43
CA THR A 12 13.39 24.25 22.38
C THR A 12 13.26 23.44 21.09
N ARG A 13 14.24 22.58 20.80
CA ARG A 13 14.24 21.69 19.62
C ARG A 13 13.28 20.51 19.79
N LEU A 14 13.10 20.03 21.02
CA LEU A 14 12.28 18.85 21.38
C LEU A 14 10.98 19.23 22.11
N SER A 15 10.40 20.40 21.81
CA SER A 15 9.19 20.93 22.48
C SER A 15 7.89 20.16 22.13
N ASP A 16 6.75 20.47 22.78
CA ASP A 16 5.50 19.69 22.71
C ASP A 16 4.94 19.40 21.29
N LYS A 17 5.34 20.17 20.26
CA LYS A 17 5.00 19.89 18.86
C LYS A 17 5.72 18.65 18.28
N THR A 18 6.76 18.16 18.94
CA THR A 18 7.58 16.99 18.56
C THR A 18 7.45 15.88 19.59
N ARG A 19 6.22 15.58 20.02
CA ARG A 19 5.92 14.54 21.04
C ARG A 19 6.66 13.22 20.78
N TYR A 20 6.79 12.83 19.50
CA TYR A 20 7.45 11.59 19.10
C TYR A 20 8.97 11.67 19.18
N GLU A 21 9.59 12.80 18.87
CA GLU A 21 11.04 12.99 19.03
C GLU A 21 11.43 12.93 20.51
N ARG A 22 10.69 13.63 21.37
CA ARG A 22 10.92 13.58 22.82
C ARG A 22 10.73 12.16 23.35
N ARG A 23 9.65 11.50 22.95
CA ARG A 23 9.39 10.10 23.31
C ARG A 23 10.47 9.17 22.77
N TYR A 24 11.01 9.41 21.59
CA TYR A 24 12.11 8.60 21.04
C TYR A 24 13.36 8.70 21.91
N VAL A 25 13.68 9.90 22.42
CA VAL A 25 14.79 10.08 23.38
C VAL A 25 14.51 9.30 24.66
N ASP A 26 13.31 9.44 25.21
CA ASP A 26 12.94 8.83 26.48
C ASP A 26 12.81 7.32 26.40
N GLU A 27 12.22 6.81 25.31
CA GLU A 27 11.83 5.43 25.18
C GLU A 27 12.83 4.57 24.39
N VAL A 28 13.59 5.16 23.47
CA VAL A 28 14.49 4.40 22.60
C VAL A 28 15.94 4.71 22.92
N LEU A 29 16.38 5.96 22.73
CA LEU A 29 17.80 6.32 22.91
C LEU A 29 18.30 6.06 24.33
N ALA A 30 17.46 6.29 25.35
CA ALA A 30 17.80 5.99 26.73
C ALA A 30 18.05 4.50 27.02
N ARG A 31 17.52 3.60 26.18
CA ARG A 31 17.68 2.14 26.29
C ARG A 31 18.86 1.60 25.48
N VAL A 32 19.52 2.42 24.63
CA VAL A 32 20.63 1.95 23.77
C VAL A 32 21.90 1.73 24.60
N PRO A 33 22.39 0.48 24.75
CA PRO A 33 23.58 0.21 25.53
C PRO A 33 24.83 0.86 24.91
N GLY A 34 25.63 1.54 25.74
CA GLY A 34 26.88 2.17 25.29
C GLY A 34 26.69 3.39 24.38
N LEU A 35 25.49 3.98 24.36
CA LEU A 35 25.24 5.27 23.72
C LEU A 35 25.97 6.38 24.50
N ARG A 36 26.72 7.21 23.77
CA ARG A 36 27.39 8.39 24.31
C ARG A 36 26.55 9.61 24.02
N TRP A 37 25.95 10.22 25.03
CA TRP A 37 25.05 11.36 24.82
C TRP A 37 25.76 12.55 24.16
N GLU A 38 27.05 12.77 24.44
CA GLU A 38 27.86 13.79 23.75
C GLU A 38 27.97 13.59 22.23
N ALA A 39 27.76 12.38 21.73
CA ALA A 39 27.74 12.09 20.29
C ALA A 39 26.35 12.33 19.66
N VAL A 40 25.30 12.50 20.46
CA VAL A 40 23.92 12.68 19.99
C VAL A 40 23.65 14.16 19.74
N GLN A 41 23.08 14.44 18.57
CA GLN A 41 22.57 15.77 18.21
C GLN A 41 21.11 15.64 17.80
N ALA A 42 20.29 16.62 18.17
CA ALA A 42 18.90 16.72 17.74
C ALA A 42 18.76 17.79 16.65
N GLN A 43 17.87 17.54 15.68
CA GLN A 43 17.50 18.50 14.64
C GLN A 43 18.71 18.99 13.84
N THR A 44 19.60 18.06 13.46
CA THR A 44 20.87 18.34 12.77
C THR A 44 20.59 18.93 11.38
N PRO A 45 21.02 20.17 11.10
CA PRO A 45 20.74 20.80 9.82
C PRO A 45 21.60 20.19 8.71
N PHE A 46 21.02 20.07 7.52
CA PHE A 46 21.76 19.79 6.30
C PHE A 46 21.09 20.47 5.11
N VAL A 47 21.82 20.55 3.99
CA VAL A 47 21.32 21.06 2.72
C VAL A 47 21.26 19.87 1.77
N ASP A 48 20.11 19.66 1.13
CA ASP A 48 19.98 18.61 0.12
C ASP A 48 20.53 19.07 -1.24
N ALA A 49 20.43 18.20 -2.25
CA ALA A 49 20.90 18.50 -3.61
C ALA A 49 20.19 19.72 -4.23
N ASP A 50 18.94 19.96 -3.84
CA ASP A 50 18.09 21.05 -4.33
C ASP A 50 18.37 22.39 -3.61
N GLY A 51 19.35 22.44 -2.70
CA GLY A 51 19.66 23.64 -1.91
C GLY A 51 18.68 23.90 -0.76
N VAL A 52 17.76 22.97 -0.49
CA VAL A 52 16.75 23.09 0.55
C VAL A 52 17.37 22.80 1.92
N ARG A 53 17.18 23.72 2.87
CA ARG A 53 17.58 23.52 4.27
C ARG A 53 16.64 22.53 4.96
N ARG A 54 17.16 21.36 5.29
CA ARG A 54 16.48 20.27 6.00
C ARG A 54 17.09 20.06 7.38
N ARG A 55 16.41 19.24 8.19
CA ARG A 55 16.89 18.83 9.51
C ARG A 55 16.66 17.34 9.68
N ILE A 56 17.66 16.62 10.17
CA ILE A 56 17.55 15.22 10.57
C ILE A 56 17.14 15.20 12.05
N ASP A 57 16.17 14.38 12.42
CA ASP A 57 15.62 14.42 13.79
C ASP A 57 16.69 14.12 14.84
N PHE A 58 17.50 13.08 14.63
CA PHE A 58 18.68 12.81 15.44
C PHE A 58 19.87 12.35 14.61
N THR A 59 21.07 12.70 15.05
CA THR A 59 22.31 12.10 14.53
C THR A 59 23.20 11.62 15.67
N ILE A 60 23.89 10.50 15.46
CA ILE A 60 24.98 10.04 16.33
C ILE A 60 26.28 10.19 15.53
N ILE A 61 27.17 11.05 16.00
CA ILE A 61 28.44 11.36 15.33
C ILE A 61 29.59 11.10 16.29
N GLU A 62 30.49 10.18 15.91
CA GLU A 62 31.67 9.83 16.68
C GLU A 62 32.92 9.89 15.80
N GLY A 63 33.72 10.96 16.00
CA GLY A 63 34.83 11.28 15.11
C GLY A 63 34.35 11.53 13.68
N GLU A 64 35.20 11.25 12.70
CA GLU A 64 34.88 11.44 11.28
C GLU A 64 34.21 10.20 10.64
N ALA A 65 34.38 9.03 11.24
CA ALA A 65 34.02 7.76 10.64
C ALA A 65 32.58 7.31 10.97
N VAL A 66 32.13 7.51 12.21
CA VAL A 66 30.79 7.07 12.63
C VAL A 66 29.81 8.22 12.46
N LYS A 67 28.92 8.10 11.46
CA LYS A 67 27.84 9.05 11.20
C LYS A 67 26.53 8.28 11.01
N ILE A 68 25.65 8.32 11.99
CA ILE A 68 24.33 7.68 11.93
C ILE A 68 23.26 8.78 11.93
N ALA A 69 22.32 8.69 11.00
CA ALA A 69 21.14 9.54 10.93
C ALA A 69 19.92 8.74 11.36
N ILE A 70 19.07 9.32 12.19
CA ILE A 70 17.84 8.71 12.69
C ILE A 70 16.68 9.65 12.40
N GLU A 71 15.70 9.16 11.66
CA GLU A 71 14.47 9.89 11.35
C GLU A 71 13.29 9.21 12.04
N VAL A 72 12.50 10.00 12.76
CA VAL A 72 11.33 9.57 13.51
C VAL A 72 10.08 10.02 12.74
N ASP A 73 9.62 9.15 11.85
CA ASP A 73 8.59 9.50 10.88
C ASP A 73 7.19 9.01 11.27
N GLY A 74 6.20 9.87 11.04
CA GLY A 74 4.81 9.49 10.94
C GLY A 74 4.43 9.03 9.52
N TYR A 75 3.57 8.02 9.42
CA TYR A 75 2.97 7.59 8.15
C TYR A 75 2.16 8.71 7.46
N ASP A 76 1.60 9.62 8.26
CA ASP A 76 0.79 10.75 7.80
C ASP A 76 1.20 12.01 8.55
N LYS A 77 1.65 13.03 7.79
CA LYS A 77 2.06 14.34 8.33
C LYS A 77 0.87 15.28 8.55
N THR A 78 -0.29 14.96 7.97
CA THR A 78 -1.53 15.75 8.02
C THR A 78 -2.53 15.24 9.06
N GLY A 79 -2.34 14.01 9.56
CA GLY A 79 -3.19 13.39 10.59
C GLY A 79 -4.58 12.96 10.11
N ARG A 80 -4.82 12.91 8.79
CA ARG A 80 -6.12 12.56 8.17
C ARG A 80 -6.32 11.05 7.97
N GLY A 81 -5.29 10.24 8.20
CA GLY A 81 -5.30 8.78 8.04
C GLY A 81 -5.10 8.29 6.61
N HIS A 82 -4.79 9.18 5.65
CA HIS A 82 -4.63 8.83 4.23
C HIS A 82 -3.19 8.48 3.84
N GLY A 83 -2.23 8.67 4.75
CA GLY A 83 -0.81 8.46 4.48
C GLY A 83 -0.19 9.60 3.68
N MET A 84 1.05 9.41 3.23
CA MET A 84 1.75 10.36 2.36
C MET A 84 1.09 10.44 0.98
N THR A 85 0.93 11.66 0.47
CA THR A 85 0.66 11.90 -0.95
C THR A 85 1.85 11.46 -1.82
N ARG A 86 1.65 11.33 -3.14
CA ARG A 86 2.76 10.98 -4.07
C ARG A 86 3.90 11.98 -4.01
N ALA A 87 3.59 13.28 -3.94
CA ALA A 87 4.59 14.33 -3.82
C ALA A 87 5.36 14.25 -2.49
N GLU A 88 4.66 14.01 -1.37
CA GLU A 88 5.31 13.82 -0.06
C GLU A 88 6.17 12.55 -0.02
N PHE A 89 5.76 11.48 -0.70
CA PHE A 89 6.55 10.26 -0.83
C PHE A 89 7.82 10.49 -1.66
N ALA A 90 7.72 11.22 -2.77
CA ALA A 90 8.88 11.59 -3.58
C ALA A 90 9.86 12.50 -2.81
N ASP A 91 9.35 13.49 -2.09
CA ASP A 91 10.18 14.34 -1.20
C ASP A 91 10.84 13.52 -0.07
N TRP A 92 10.10 12.62 0.55
CA TRP A 92 10.61 11.69 1.56
C TRP A 92 11.75 10.81 1.00
N SER A 93 11.61 10.33 -0.24
CA SER A 93 12.64 9.54 -0.94
C SER A 93 13.88 10.37 -1.29
N ARG A 94 13.72 11.59 -1.81
CA ARG A 94 14.85 12.49 -2.09
C ARG A 94 15.62 12.85 -0.81
N ARG A 95 14.90 13.10 0.28
CA ARG A 95 15.51 13.34 1.60
C ARG A 95 16.35 12.15 2.07
N GLU A 96 15.88 10.92 1.86
CA GLU A 96 16.64 9.72 2.17
C GLU A 96 17.94 9.63 1.37
N GLN A 97 17.86 9.82 0.05
CA GLN A 97 19.01 9.79 -0.83
C GLN A 97 20.04 10.85 -0.42
N ALA A 98 19.60 12.07 -0.08
CA ALA A 98 20.47 13.15 0.34
C ALA A 98 21.19 12.85 1.67
N ILE A 99 20.50 12.24 2.65
CA ILE A 99 21.13 11.85 3.93
C ILE A 99 22.20 10.79 3.72
N VAL A 100 21.91 9.79 2.89
CA VAL A 100 22.87 8.72 2.57
C VAL A 100 24.06 9.29 1.78
N ALA A 101 23.81 10.17 0.80
CA ALA A 101 24.85 10.86 0.04
C ALA A 101 25.77 11.72 0.92
N ALA A 102 25.23 12.32 1.99
CA ALA A 102 26.00 13.05 3.01
C ALA A 102 26.85 12.12 3.93
N GLY A 103 26.87 10.82 3.64
CA GLY A 103 27.71 9.81 4.29
C GLY A 103 27.14 9.27 5.59
N TYR A 104 25.84 9.45 5.85
CA TYR A 104 25.20 8.91 7.05
C TYR A 104 24.68 7.49 6.81
N ARG A 105 24.82 6.64 7.81
CA ARG A 105 24.03 5.41 7.94
C ARG A 105 22.64 5.79 8.44
N LEU A 106 21.65 5.75 7.55
CA LEU A 106 20.26 6.08 7.90
C LEU A 106 19.54 4.92 8.61
N ILE A 107 18.81 5.27 9.68
CA ILE A 107 17.80 4.46 10.38
C ILE A 107 16.49 5.26 10.36
N ARG A 108 15.41 4.67 9.86
CA ARG A 108 14.06 5.27 9.98
C ARG A 108 13.25 4.49 11.00
N VAL A 109 12.56 5.21 11.88
CA VAL A 109 11.70 4.64 12.89
C VAL A 109 10.31 5.23 12.76
N ALA A 110 9.33 4.37 12.48
CA ALA A 110 7.94 4.79 12.45
C ALA A 110 7.43 5.08 13.88
N ASN A 111 6.66 6.15 14.06
CA ASN A 111 6.10 6.55 15.36
C ASN A 111 5.44 5.39 16.14
N ARG A 112 4.73 4.50 15.43
CA ARG A 112 4.02 3.36 16.03
C ARG A 112 4.96 2.31 16.63
N LEU A 113 6.18 2.19 16.12
CA LEU A 113 7.18 1.25 16.64
C LEU A 113 7.75 1.71 17.98
N ILE A 114 7.84 3.02 18.20
CA ILE A 114 8.26 3.61 19.48
C ILE A 114 7.32 3.18 20.61
N ASP A 115 6.02 3.14 20.33
CA ASP A 115 5.00 2.79 21.32
C ASP A 115 4.88 1.28 21.58
N ARG A 116 5.14 0.46 20.56
CA ARG A 116 4.87 -0.98 20.60
C ARG A 116 6.08 -1.81 20.93
N GLU A 117 7.23 -1.40 20.40
CA GLU A 117 8.46 -2.20 20.38
C GLU A 117 9.70 -1.30 20.60
N PRO A 118 9.73 -0.43 21.65
CA PRO A 118 10.85 0.49 21.87
C PRO A 118 12.18 -0.25 22.11
N GLU A 119 12.15 -1.41 22.75
CA GLU A 119 13.35 -2.25 22.94
C GLU A 119 13.91 -2.75 21.61
N ALA A 120 13.06 -3.13 20.66
CA ALA A 120 13.51 -3.55 19.33
C ALA A 120 14.14 -2.38 18.57
N CYS A 121 13.53 -1.18 18.65
CA CYS A 121 14.10 0.04 18.07
C CYS A 121 15.48 0.36 18.68
N ALA A 122 15.61 0.27 20.01
CA ALA A 122 16.88 0.52 20.70
C ALA A 122 17.94 -0.51 20.30
N ARG A 123 17.54 -1.77 20.15
CA ARG A 123 18.42 -2.85 19.67
C ARG A 123 18.91 -2.60 18.25
N THR A 124 18.06 -2.08 17.36
CA THR A 124 18.49 -1.68 16.01
C THR A 124 19.57 -0.62 16.07
N VAL A 125 19.37 0.44 16.85
CA VAL A 125 20.36 1.52 17.01
C VAL A 125 21.67 0.97 17.60
N GLU A 126 21.59 0.12 18.62
CA GLU A 126 22.76 -0.53 19.23
C GLU A 126 23.58 -1.34 18.22
N LEU A 127 22.92 -2.19 17.43
CA LEU A 127 23.59 -3.06 16.46
C LEU A 127 24.24 -2.26 15.33
N VAL A 128 23.54 -1.24 14.82
CA VAL A 128 24.11 -0.34 13.81
C VAL A 128 25.31 0.41 14.38
N LEU A 129 25.20 0.96 15.60
CA LEU A 129 26.29 1.67 16.25
C LEU A 129 27.51 0.76 16.49
N LYS A 130 27.30 -0.49 16.92
CA LYS A 130 28.37 -1.49 17.06
C LYS A 130 29.07 -1.77 15.73
N ARG A 131 28.30 -1.99 14.66
CA ARG A 131 28.83 -2.22 13.30
C ARG A 131 29.67 -1.03 12.84
N GLU A 132 29.13 0.18 12.93
CA GLU A 132 29.84 1.39 12.45
C GLU A 132 31.11 1.66 13.27
N ARG A 133 31.09 1.45 14.59
CA ARG A 133 32.30 1.54 15.44
C ARG A 133 33.35 0.50 15.06
N GLN A 134 32.95 -0.75 14.78
CA GLN A 134 33.87 -1.80 14.33
C GLN A 134 34.49 -1.47 12.97
N LEU A 135 33.68 -1.01 12.01
CA LEU A 135 34.18 -0.55 10.71
C LEU A 135 35.17 0.61 10.86
N ALA A 136 34.84 1.59 11.71
CA ALA A 136 35.74 2.70 12.01
C ALA A 136 37.07 2.22 12.63
N ALA A 137 37.02 1.25 13.56
CA ALA A 137 38.21 0.68 14.16
C ALA A 137 39.07 -0.10 13.16
N LEU A 138 38.45 -0.88 12.25
CA LEU A 138 39.16 -1.57 11.18
C LEU A 138 39.85 -0.58 10.23
N ILE A 139 39.15 0.48 9.83
CA ILE A 139 39.71 1.54 8.98
C ILE A 139 40.89 2.23 9.68
N ALA A 140 40.80 2.47 10.99
CA ALA A 140 41.87 3.08 11.76
C ALA A 140 43.12 2.18 11.96
N GLN A 141 42.98 0.86 11.77
CA GLN A 141 44.09 -0.09 11.81
C GLN A 141 44.81 -0.22 10.45
N LEU A 142 44.24 0.31 9.37
CA LEU A 142 44.91 0.33 8.07
C LEU A 142 46.18 1.20 8.15
N PRO A 143 47.28 0.83 7.47
CA PRO A 143 48.46 1.68 7.37
C PRO A 143 48.07 3.08 6.90
N ALA A 144 48.70 4.13 7.44
CA ALA A 144 48.35 5.52 7.11
C ALA A 144 48.34 5.81 5.60
N ALA A 145 49.20 5.15 4.82
CA ALA A 145 49.18 5.20 3.36
C ALA A 145 47.89 4.61 2.77
N ALA A 146 47.46 3.41 3.20
CA ALA A 146 46.22 2.78 2.75
C ALA A 146 44.95 3.51 3.26
N GLN A 147 45.00 4.11 4.45
CA GLN A 147 43.91 4.93 4.98
C GLN A 147 43.81 6.27 4.24
N SER A 148 44.95 6.89 3.93
CA SER A 148 45.04 8.08 3.07
C SER A 148 44.55 7.76 1.67
N ASP A 149 44.92 6.61 1.08
CA ASP A 149 44.47 6.17 -0.24
C ASP A 149 42.98 5.84 -0.24
N LEU A 150 42.43 5.21 0.80
CA LEU A 150 40.99 4.94 0.90
C LEU A 150 40.18 6.23 1.10
N ASN A 151 40.66 7.15 1.96
CA ASN A 151 40.02 8.44 2.18
C ASN A 151 40.17 9.37 0.99
N ALA A 152 41.33 9.37 0.31
CA ALA A 152 41.58 10.08 -0.93
C ALA A 152 40.74 9.47 -2.05
N ALA A 153 40.71 8.15 -2.23
CA ALA A 153 39.84 7.49 -3.20
C ALA A 153 38.36 7.76 -2.91
N ARG A 154 37.92 7.78 -1.65
CA ARG A 154 36.54 8.12 -1.29
C ARG A 154 36.23 9.59 -1.56
N LYS A 155 37.14 10.52 -1.24
CA LYS A 155 37.00 11.96 -1.47
C LYS A 155 37.12 12.35 -2.95
N GLN A 156 37.99 11.66 -3.68
CA GLN A 156 38.22 11.77 -5.10
C GLN A 156 37.03 11.15 -5.86
N HIS A 157 36.55 9.97 -5.50
CA HIS A 157 35.35 9.37 -6.07
C HIS A 157 34.10 10.25 -5.83
N ILE A 158 33.92 10.81 -4.62
CA ILE A 158 32.82 11.77 -4.35
C ILE A 158 33.00 13.10 -5.11
N GLY A 159 34.25 13.57 -5.28
CA GLY A 159 34.55 14.82 -5.98
C GLY A 159 34.52 14.70 -7.52
N GLU A 160 34.82 13.52 -8.06
CA GLU A 160 34.87 13.20 -9.49
C GLU A 160 33.54 12.62 -10.01
N MET A 161 32.65 12.08 -9.17
CA MET A 161 31.42 11.41 -9.63
C MET A 161 30.37 12.35 -10.24
N LEU A 162 30.41 13.65 -9.99
CA LEU A 162 29.49 14.58 -10.65
C LEU A 162 30.21 15.90 -10.94
N THR A 163 30.69 16.03 -12.17
CA THR A 163 30.96 17.32 -12.81
C THR A 163 29.68 18.18 -12.81
N THR A 164 29.83 19.49 -13.02
CA THR A 164 28.66 20.40 -13.13
C THR A 164 27.69 19.94 -14.22
N ALA A 165 28.21 19.31 -15.28
CA ALA A 165 27.41 18.75 -16.38
C ALA A 165 26.62 17.50 -15.94
N GLU A 166 27.24 16.58 -15.21
CA GLU A 166 26.54 15.37 -14.73
C GLU A 166 25.54 15.70 -13.61
N ARG A 167 25.79 16.76 -12.83
CA ARG A 167 24.80 17.34 -11.90
C ARG A 167 23.60 17.90 -12.66
N ALA A 168 23.86 18.68 -13.71
CA ALA A 168 22.80 19.21 -14.57
C ALA A 168 22.03 18.10 -15.31
N GLU A 169 22.70 17.02 -15.72
CA GLU A 169 22.06 15.86 -16.35
C GLU A 169 21.19 15.07 -15.36
N LEU A 170 21.62 14.94 -14.10
CA LEU A 170 20.82 14.35 -13.03
C LEU A 170 19.56 15.19 -12.74
N ASP A 171 19.71 16.52 -12.72
CA ASP A 171 18.60 17.46 -12.55
C ASP A 171 17.63 17.39 -13.74
N GLN A 172 18.16 17.29 -14.96
CA GLN A 172 17.36 17.14 -16.18
C GLN A 172 16.62 15.80 -16.22
N LEU A 173 17.24 14.73 -15.71
CA LEU A 173 16.61 13.41 -15.60
C LEU A 173 15.50 13.43 -14.54
N ALA A 174 15.73 14.09 -13.41
CA ALA A 174 14.73 14.28 -12.35
C ALA A 174 13.55 15.14 -12.83
N GLU A 175 13.80 16.20 -13.58
CA GLU A 175 12.77 17.01 -14.25
C GLU A 175 11.99 16.18 -15.27
N SER A 176 12.66 15.35 -16.08
CA SER A 176 11.97 14.50 -17.05
C SER A 176 11.09 13.44 -16.38
N HIS A 177 11.54 12.86 -15.26
CA HIS A 177 10.73 11.92 -14.50
C HIS A 177 9.55 12.60 -13.80
N ASN A 178 9.73 13.79 -13.25
CA ASN A 178 8.63 14.56 -12.68
C ASN A 178 7.60 14.94 -13.77
N ALA A 179 8.07 15.38 -14.94
CA ALA A 179 7.19 15.69 -16.08
C ALA A 179 6.43 14.45 -16.60
N ALA A 180 7.07 13.27 -16.62
CA ALA A 180 6.42 12.02 -16.99
C ALA A 180 5.35 11.60 -15.97
N ILE A 181 5.60 11.83 -14.68
CA ILE A 181 4.64 11.60 -13.60
C ILE A 181 3.45 12.57 -13.74
N ASP A 182 3.71 13.86 -13.97
CA ASP A 182 2.68 14.87 -14.15
C ASP A 182 1.82 14.59 -15.39
N ALA A 183 2.44 14.17 -16.50
CA ALA A 183 1.72 13.78 -17.72
C ALA A 183 0.81 12.55 -17.48
N LEU A 184 1.28 11.55 -16.74
CA LEU A 184 0.48 10.39 -16.37
C LEU A 184 -0.67 10.76 -15.42
N GLN A 185 -0.44 11.74 -14.52
CA GLN A 185 -1.49 12.26 -13.66
C GLN A 185 -2.55 13.02 -14.46
N GLN A 186 -2.14 13.83 -15.42
CA GLN A 186 -3.04 14.57 -16.29
C GLN A 186 -3.89 13.63 -17.16
N GLN A 187 -3.27 12.58 -17.74
CA GLN A 187 -4.00 11.53 -18.46
C GLN A 187 -5.04 10.82 -17.59
N LEU A 188 -4.70 10.53 -16.33
CA LEU A 188 -5.64 9.92 -15.39
C LEU A 188 -6.78 10.86 -15.03
N GLN A 189 -6.51 12.16 -14.90
CA GLN A 189 -7.52 13.16 -14.60
C GLN A 189 -8.48 13.37 -15.77
N ASP A 190 -7.97 13.43 -16.99
CA ASP A 190 -8.76 13.48 -18.22
C ASP A 190 -9.65 12.24 -18.37
N GLU A 191 -9.16 11.06 -17.98
CA GLU A 191 -9.94 9.82 -17.99
C GLU A 191 -11.06 9.84 -16.94
N ILE A 192 -10.79 10.38 -15.74
CA ILE A 192 -11.82 10.56 -14.71
C ILE A 192 -12.90 11.54 -15.19
N GLU A 193 -12.51 12.67 -15.77
CA GLU A 193 -13.46 13.66 -16.30
C GLU A 193 -14.26 13.09 -17.48
N ARG A 194 -13.65 12.30 -18.36
CA ARG A 194 -14.36 11.58 -19.42
C ARG A 194 -15.40 10.62 -18.85
N ARG A 195 -15.06 9.84 -17.83
CA ARG A 195 -15.98 8.89 -17.20
C ARG A 195 -17.14 9.61 -16.51
N GLN A 196 -16.85 10.68 -15.78
CA GLN A 196 -17.89 11.52 -15.15
C GLN A 196 -18.80 12.19 -16.19
N GLY A 197 -18.23 12.64 -17.32
CA GLY A 197 -19.00 13.17 -18.44
C GLY A 197 -19.91 12.11 -19.09
N ALA A 198 -19.41 10.89 -19.25
CA ALA A 198 -20.18 9.76 -19.77
C ALA A 198 -21.31 9.35 -18.81
N GLU A 199 -21.05 9.32 -17.50
CA GLU A 199 -22.07 9.10 -16.47
C GLU A 199 -23.14 10.21 -16.49
N ALA A 200 -22.74 11.47 -16.56
CA ALA A 200 -23.68 12.59 -16.63
C ALA A 200 -24.51 12.59 -17.94
N ALA A 201 -23.96 12.08 -19.04
CA ALA A 201 -24.69 11.90 -20.29
C ALA A 201 -25.65 10.71 -20.21
N HIS A 202 -25.24 9.62 -19.57
CA HIS A 202 -26.09 8.46 -19.30
C HIS A 202 -27.28 8.84 -18.41
N ASP A 203 -27.05 9.59 -17.34
CA ASP A 203 -28.11 10.09 -16.44
C ASP A 203 -29.10 11.03 -17.12
N ARG A 204 -28.66 11.80 -18.13
CA ARG A 204 -29.55 12.62 -18.95
C ARG A 204 -30.38 11.76 -19.88
N ALA A 205 -29.76 10.79 -20.55
CA ALA A 205 -30.46 9.85 -21.42
C ALA A 205 -31.49 8.99 -20.64
N GLU A 206 -31.16 8.58 -19.41
CA GLU A 206 -32.09 7.90 -18.51
C GLU A 206 -33.24 8.80 -18.05
N ARG A 207 -32.97 10.09 -17.77
CA ARG A 207 -34.01 11.08 -17.44
C ARG A 207 -34.94 11.33 -18.61
N ASP A 208 -34.41 11.47 -19.82
CA ASP A 208 -35.20 11.63 -21.04
C ASP A 208 -36.03 10.37 -21.34
N ARG A 209 -35.46 9.18 -21.15
CA ARG A 209 -36.16 7.90 -21.29
C ARG A 209 -37.24 7.72 -20.24
N THR A 210 -36.97 8.06 -18.98
CA THR A 210 -37.96 8.04 -17.89
C THR A 210 -39.06 9.09 -18.13
N GLY A 211 -38.72 10.26 -18.65
CA GLY A 211 -39.68 11.28 -19.11
C GLY A 211 -40.57 10.76 -20.24
N MET A 212 -39.99 10.09 -21.24
CA MET A 212 -40.72 9.42 -22.32
C MET A 212 -41.64 8.31 -21.82
N VAL A 213 -41.17 7.48 -20.87
CA VAL A 213 -41.96 6.41 -20.24
C VAL A 213 -43.08 6.97 -19.37
N THR A 214 -42.89 8.13 -18.73
CA THR A 214 -43.92 8.82 -17.96
C THR A 214 -45.01 9.40 -18.88
N LEU A 215 -44.63 9.94 -20.05
CA LEU A 215 -45.56 10.33 -21.10
C LEU A 215 -46.32 9.12 -21.69
N ALA A 216 -45.63 8.00 -21.91
CA ALA A 216 -46.24 6.75 -22.39
C ALA A 216 -47.16 6.10 -21.34
N ARG A 217 -46.86 6.26 -20.04
CA ARG A 217 -47.73 5.86 -18.92
C ARG A 217 -48.99 6.72 -18.81
N ALA A 218 -48.88 8.03 -19.07
CA ALA A 218 -50.06 8.89 -19.21
C ALA A 218 -50.94 8.47 -20.40
N PHE A 219 -50.35 7.94 -21.47
CA PHE A 219 -51.10 7.38 -22.62
C PHE A 219 -51.69 5.99 -22.37
N THR A 220 -51.05 5.14 -21.56
CA THR A 220 -51.54 3.76 -21.27
C THR A 220 -52.63 3.71 -20.20
N VAL A 221 -52.69 4.67 -19.25
CA VAL A 221 -53.86 4.79 -18.36
C VAL A 221 -55.14 5.14 -19.14
N GLY A 222 -55.02 5.76 -20.32
CA GLY A 222 -56.14 5.97 -21.25
C GLY A 222 -56.61 4.70 -21.99
N THR A 223 -55.79 3.66 -22.11
CA THR A 223 -56.10 2.45 -22.92
C THR A 223 -56.29 1.18 -22.09
N VAL A 224 -55.78 1.11 -20.86
CA VAL A 224 -55.95 -0.07 -19.96
C VAL A 224 -57.37 -0.24 -19.43
N ALA A 225 -58.25 0.77 -19.53
CA ALA A 225 -59.67 0.61 -19.23
C ALA A 225 -60.40 -0.34 -20.22
N ILE A 226 -59.80 -0.71 -21.36
CA ILE A 226 -60.46 -1.49 -22.42
C ILE A 226 -59.92 -2.94 -22.55
N ALA A 227 -58.73 -3.26 -22.06
CA ALA A 227 -58.06 -4.55 -22.35
C ALA A 227 -58.15 -5.64 -21.24
N VAL A 228 -58.64 -5.32 -20.05
CA VAL A 228 -58.72 -6.26 -18.90
C VAL A 228 -59.79 -7.37 -19.12
N THR A 229 -60.69 -7.23 -20.08
CA THR A 229 -61.71 -8.23 -20.41
C THR A 229 -61.23 -9.39 -21.29
N VAL A 230 -60.08 -9.29 -21.97
CA VAL A 230 -59.67 -10.29 -22.99
C VAL A 230 -58.57 -11.25 -22.50
N ALA A 231 -57.73 -10.85 -21.54
CA ALA A 231 -56.53 -11.63 -21.19
C ALA A 231 -56.77 -12.83 -20.24
N VAL A 232 -57.94 -12.93 -19.60
CA VAL A 232 -58.29 -14.11 -18.77
C VAL A 232 -58.51 -15.38 -19.63
N ALA A 233 -58.73 -15.22 -20.94
CA ALA A 233 -58.95 -16.35 -21.86
C ALA A 233 -57.66 -16.96 -22.44
N ALA A 234 -56.50 -16.33 -22.29
CA ALA A 234 -55.23 -16.82 -22.85
C ALA A 234 -54.31 -17.50 -21.81
N LEU A 235 -54.85 -17.81 -20.62
CA LEU A 235 -54.17 -18.56 -19.56
C LEU A 235 -54.27 -20.08 -19.73
N LEU A 236 -54.55 -20.61 -20.93
CA LEU A 236 -54.82 -22.04 -21.09
C LEU A 236 -53.99 -22.84 -22.09
N LEU A 237 -53.17 -22.28 -22.98
CA LEU A 237 -52.40 -23.12 -23.90
C LEU A 237 -51.09 -22.45 -24.34
N THR A 238 -50.00 -22.67 -23.58
CA THR A 238 -48.77 -23.36 -24.02
C THR A 238 -47.68 -23.19 -22.95
N ARG A 239 -47.25 -24.35 -22.43
CA ARG A 239 -46.08 -24.53 -21.58
C ARG A 239 -44.84 -24.67 -22.48
N ASP A 240 -43.70 -24.39 -21.87
CA ASP A 240 -42.32 -24.65 -22.31
C ASP A 240 -41.61 -23.57 -23.14
N ASN A 241 -40.79 -22.77 -22.45
CA ASN A 241 -39.36 -22.62 -22.76
C ASN A 241 -38.65 -21.76 -21.69
N ASP A 242 -38.33 -22.36 -20.54
CA ASP A 242 -37.38 -21.81 -19.56
C ASP A 242 -36.24 -22.80 -19.34
N ASP A 243 -35.46 -23.07 -20.39
CA ASP A 243 -34.42 -24.12 -20.32
C ASP A 243 -33.08 -23.76 -21.01
N ALA A 244 -32.88 -22.48 -21.35
CA ALA A 244 -31.64 -22.04 -22.01
C ALA A 244 -30.67 -21.26 -21.12
N ASN A 245 -31.13 -20.66 -20.01
CA ASN A 245 -30.27 -19.82 -19.16
C ASN A 245 -29.82 -20.48 -17.84
N ALA A 246 -30.36 -21.67 -17.51
CA ALA A 246 -29.98 -22.44 -16.31
C ALA A 246 -28.89 -23.49 -16.60
N ARG A 247 -28.68 -23.89 -17.87
CA ARG A 247 -27.74 -24.97 -18.23
C ARG A 247 -26.27 -24.56 -18.28
N THR A 248 -25.96 -23.25 -18.27
CA THR A 248 -24.57 -22.76 -18.34
C THR A 248 -23.96 -22.51 -16.95
N ALA A 249 -24.77 -22.28 -15.92
CA ALA A 249 -24.29 -22.13 -14.53
C ALA A 249 -23.99 -23.49 -13.87
N SER A 250 -24.66 -24.58 -14.29
CA SER A 250 -24.50 -25.91 -13.68
C SER A 250 -23.25 -26.67 -14.13
N ALA A 251 -22.65 -26.33 -15.28
CA ALA A 251 -21.47 -27.02 -15.80
C ALA A 251 -20.18 -26.66 -15.01
N GLY A 252 -20.02 -25.40 -14.59
CA GLY A 252 -18.82 -24.94 -13.87
C GLY A 252 -18.65 -25.53 -12.47
N CYS A 253 -19.73 -25.98 -11.83
CA CYS A 253 -19.70 -26.58 -10.49
C CYS A 253 -19.51 -28.11 -10.49
N ALA A 254 -19.96 -28.80 -11.55
CA ALA A 254 -19.93 -30.27 -11.61
C ALA A 254 -18.53 -30.83 -11.90
N ASP A 255 -17.75 -30.13 -12.72
CA ASP A 255 -16.40 -30.56 -13.14
C ASP A 255 -15.27 -29.94 -12.31
N ALA A 256 -15.61 -29.12 -11.30
CA ALA A 256 -14.64 -28.45 -10.44
C ALA A 256 -14.00 -29.42 -9.43
N ALA A 257 -12.67 -29.33 -9.27
CA ALA A 257 -11.96 -30.09 -8.26
C ALA A 257 -12.33 -29.61 -6.85
N SER A 258 -12.25 -30.50 -5.86
CA SER A 258 -12.50 -30.10 -4.46
C SER A 258 -11.50 -29.04 -4.00
N TRP A 259 -11.96 -28.04 -3.25
CA TRP A 259 -11.10 -27.02 -2.63
C TRP A 259 -9.98 -27.62 -1.76
N THR A 260 -10.17 -28.83 -1.23
CA THR A 260 -9.15 -29.58 -0.47
C THR A 260 -7.93 -29.95 -1.30
N GLU A 261 -8.03 -29.94 -2.64
CA GLU A 261 -6.91 -30.20 -3.55
C GLU A 261 -6.07 -28.96 -3.85
N ALA A 262 -6.42 -27.78 -3.32
CA ALA A 262 -5.76 -26.52 -3.63
C ALA A 262 -4.23 -26.58 -3.45
N GLU A 263 -3.75 -27.26 -2.41
CA GLU A 263 -2.31 -27.39 -2.17
C GLU A 263 -1.60 -28.20 -3.28
N ARG A 264 -2.22 -29.28 -3.76
CA ARG A 264 -1.68 -30.13 -4.82
C ARG A 264 -1.64 -29.40 -6.16
N LEU A 265 -2.58 -28.49 -6.40
CA LEU A 265 -2.76 -27.75 -7.64
C LEU A 265 -2.02 -26.39 -7.68
N ARG A 266 -1.16 -26.13 -6.69
CA ARG A 266 -0.38 -24.89 -6.58
C ARG A 266 0.47 -24.64 -7.83
N GLY A 267 0.44 -23.41 -8.32
CA GLY A 267 1.14 -22.95 -9.52
C GLY A 267 0.32 -23.11 -10.81
N SER A 268 -0.74 -23.91 -10.79
CA SER A 268 -1.62 -24.14 -11.94
C SER A 268 -2.85 -23.24 -11.90
N GLU A 269 -3.43 -22.99 -13.07
CA GLU A 269 -4.80 -22.50 -13.18
C GLU A 269 -5.77 -23.67 -12.96
N ALA A 270 -6.72 -23.50 -12.05
CA ALA A 270 -7.67 -24.54 -11.68
C ALA A 270 -9.03 -23.95 -11.28
N THR A 271 -10.08 -24.77 -11.38
CA THR A 271 -11.41 -24.47 -10.84
C THR A 271 -11.63 -25.29 -9.58
N LEU A 272 -11.76 -24.62 -8.43
CA LEU A 272 -11.91 -25.25 -7.12
C LEU A 272 -13.28 -24.98 -6.51
N ARG A 273 -13.97 -26.03 -6.07
CA ARG A 273 -15.30 -25.96 -5.47
C ARG A 273 -15.27 -26.23 -3.98
N GLY A 274 -15.98 -25.41 -3.20
CA GLY A 274 -16.17 -25.62 -1.76
C GLY A 274 -17.24 -24.72 -1.14
N PRO A 275 -17.58 -24.95 0.14
CA PRO A 275 -18.50 -24.09 0.89
C PRO A 275 -17.79 -22.81 1.38
N VAL A 276 -18.43 -21.66 1.27
CA VAL A 276 -17.93 -20.40 1.85
C VAL A 276 -18.23 -20.37 3.34
N ALA A 277 -17.20 -20.54 4.15
CA ALA A 277 -17.30 -20.55 5.61
C ALA A 277 -17.34 -19.13 6.19
N ALA A 278 -16.64 -18.17 5.57
CA ALA A 278 -16.70 -16.76 5.94
C ALA A 278 -16.39 -15.86 4.74
N ALA A 279 -16.93 -14.64 4.74
CA ALA A 279 -16.53 -13.62 3.78
C ALA A 279 -16.45 -12.26 4.47
N THR A 280 -15.31 -11.57 4.35
CA THR A 280 -15.01 -10.36 5.13
C THR A 280 -14.34 -9.31 4.25
N TYR A 281 -14.96 -8.13 4.20
CA TYR A 281 -14.37 -6.96 3.56
C TYR A 281 -13.48 -6.18 4.53
N GLN A 282 -12.20 -6.00 4.17
CA GLN A 282 -11.20 -5.31 4.98
C GLN A 282 -11.00 -3.88 4.47
N SER A 283 -11.99 -3.02 4.68
CA SER A 283 -12.00 -1.62 4.21
C SER A 283 -10.83 -0.77 4.70
N ARG A 284 -10.19 -1.17 5.81
CA ARG A 284 -9.07 -0.45 6.45
C ARG A 284 -7.69 -1.05 6.13
N THR A 285 -7.64 -2.13 5.35
CA THR A 285 -6.38 -2.79 4.94
C THR A 285 -5.94 -2.26 3.58
N ARG A 286 -4.62 -2.13 3.36
CA ARG A 286 -4.07 -1.71 2.06
C ARG A 286 -4.57 -2.63 0.94
N GLY A 287 -5.03 -2.04 -0.16
CA GLY A 287 -5.69 -2.77 -1.26
C GLY A 287 -7.17 -3.06 -1.03
N ARG A 288 -7.71 -2.74 0.17
CA ARG A 288 -9.12 -2.92 0.55
C ARG A 288 -9.67 -4.30 0.11
N PRO A 289 -9.01 -5.43 0.42
CA PRO A 289 -9.44 -6.72 -0.09
C PRO A 289 -10.74 -7.20 0.57
N THR A 290 -11.54 -7.95 -0.18
CA THR A 290 -12.52 -8.88 0.37
C THR A 290 -11.92 -10.28 0.38
N PHE A 291 -11.88 -10.90 1.55
CA PHE A 291 -11.50 -12.30 1.72
C PHE A 291 -12.75 -13.17 1.74
N ILE A 292 -12.79 -14.21 0.92
CA ILE A 292 -13.82 -15.25 0.94
C ILE A 292 -13.08 -16.55 1.33
N ASP A 293 -13.33 -17.00 2.54
CA ASP A 293 -12.73 -18.20 3.13
C ASP A 293 -13.58 -19.42 2.77
N VAL A 294 -13.01 -20.33 1.97
CA VAL A 294 -13.65 -21.55 1.48
C VAL A 294 -13.17 -22.76 2.29
N GLY A 295 -14.10 -23.58 2.76
CA GLY A 295 -13.86 -24.79 3.56
C GLY A 295 -13.92 -24.54 5.06
N ALA A 296 -13.10 -23.61 5.56
CA ALA A 296 -13.03 -23.24 6.98
C ALA A 296 -12.83 -21.73 7.16
N PRO A 297 -13.36 -21.11 8.23
CA PRO A 297 -13.22 -19.67 8.45
C PRO A 297 -11.82 -19.32 9.02
N TYR A 298 -11.37 -18.07 8.85
CA TYR A 298 -10.25 -17.55 9.62
C TYR A 298 -10.44 -17.75 11.15
N PRO A 299 -9.40 -18.11 11.92
CA PRO A 299 -7.98 -18.24 11.55
C PRO A 299 -7.53 -19.62 11.04
N ASP A 300 -8.44 -20.56 10.76
CA ASP A 300 -8.09 -21.93 10.38
C ASP A 300 -7.21 -21.95 9.11
N ARG A 301 -6.06 -22.64 9.18
CA ARG A 301 -5.10 -22.67 8.08
C ARG A 301 -5.43 -23.72 7.01
N GLY A 302 -6.35 -24.63 7.27
CA GLY A 302 -6.82 -25.62 6.31
C GLY A 302 -7.91 -25.08 5.38
N ARG A 303 -7.83 -23.83 4.93
CA ARG A 303 -8.82 -23.17 4.08
C ARG A 303 -8.23 -22.69 2.76
N LEU A 304 -9.05 -22.60 1.73
CA LEU A 304 -8.73 -21.87 0.51
C LEU A 304 -9.19 -20.42 0.67
N ILE A 305 -8.32 -19.45 0.38
CA ILE A 305 -8.69 -18.03 0.41
C ILE A 305 -8.93 -17.54 -1.01
N VAL A 306 -10.09 -16.96 -1.26
CA VAL A 306 -10.35 -16.20 -2.48
C VAL A 306 -10.25 -14.72 -2.14
N VAL A 307 -9.47 -13.98 -2.92
CA VAL A 307 -9.22 -12.54 -2.72
C VAL A 307 -9.83 -11.76 -3.87
N VAL A 308 -10.77 -10.88 -3.54
CA VAL A 308 -11.24 -9.82 -4.44
C VAL A 308 -10.58 -8.52 -4.00
N TRP A 309 -9.71 -7.93 -4.83
CA TRP A 309 -9.10 -6.65 -4.48
C TRP A 309 -10.14 -5.52 -4.51
N GLY A 310 -9.93 -4.49 -3.70
CA GLY A 310 -10.87 -3.37 -3.61
C GLY A 310 -10.98 -2.54 -4.90
N SER A 311 -10.05 -2.70 -5.85
CA SER A 311 -10.12 -2.15 -7.21
C SER A 311 -11.08 -2.91 -8.12
N ASP A 312 -11.29 -4.20 -7.84
CA ASP A 312 -12.08 -5.11 -8.68
C ASP A 312 -13.48 -5.37 -8.10
N ARG A 313 -13.73 -4.95 -6.86
CA ARG A 313 -14.99 -5.17 -6.15
C ARG A 313 -16.22 -4.68 -6.92
N ASP A 314 -16.11 -3.54 -7.60
CA ASP A 314 -17.24 -2.91 -8.28
C ASP A 314 -17.57 -3.59 -9.63
N THR A 315 -16.78 -4.59 -10.06
CA THR A 315 -17.15 -5.46 -11.19
C THR A 315 -18.23 -6.48 -10.79
N PHE A 316 -18.44 -6.70 -9.49
CA PHE A 316 -19.43 -7.63 -8.96
C PHE A 316 -20.82 -6.99 -8.84
N PRO A 317 -21.91 -7.75 -9.10
CA PRO A 317 -23.27 -7.21 -9.08
C PRO A 317 -23.75 -6.76 -7.70
N ASP A 318 -23.12 -7.25 -6.63
CA ASP A 318 -23.26 -6.76 -5.26
C ASP A 318 -21.95 -7.04 -4.49
N ALA A 319 -21.87 -6.58 -3.24
CA ALA A 319 -20.76 -6.84 -2.33
C ALA A 319 -20.39 -8.34 -2.29
N PRO A 320 -19.14 -8.74 -2.64
CA PRO A 320 -18.74 -10.15 -2.65
C PRO A 320 -18.95 -10.87 -1.31
N GLU A 321 -18.77 -10.17 -0.18
CA GLU A 321 -19.01 -10.72 1.16
C GLU A 321 -20.48 -10.89 1.53
N ARG A 322 -21.40 -10.32 0.74
CA ARG A 322 -22.84 -10.60 0.81
C ARG A 322 -23.23 -11.68 -0.19
N LEU A 323 -22.76 -11.58 -1.44
CA LEU A 323 -23.10 -12.50 -2.53
C LEU A 323 -22.77 -13.95 -2.20
N TYR A 324 -21.55 -14.19 -1.72
CA TYR A 324 -21.01 -15.56 -1.62
C TYR A 324 -21.09 -16.13 -0.21
N ARG A 325 -21.45 -15.32 0.79
CA ARG A 325 -21.50 -15.77 2.19
C ARG A 325 -22.53 -16.88 2.35
N GLY A 326 -22.09 -18.03 2.85
CA GLY A 326 -22.94 -19.21 3.10
C GLY A 326 -23.30 -20.00 1.84
N GLN A 327 -22.82 -19.60 0.66
CA GLN A 327 -23.01 -20.34 -0.58
C GLN A 327 -21.94 -21.44 -0.73
N SER A 328 -22.18 -22.43 -1.58
CA SER A 328 -21.07 -23.18 -2.17
C SER A 328 -20.65 -22.45 -3.45
N ILE A 329 -19.35 -22.39 -3.73
CA ILE A 329 -18.85 -21.72 -4.92
C ILE A 329 -17.82 -22.58 -5.63
N ALA A 330 -17.73 -22.44 -6.95
CA ALA A 330 -16.64 -22.89 -7.79
C ALA A 330 -15.86 -21.66 -8.26
N VAL A 331 -14.56 -21.64 -8.02
CA VAL A 331 -13.69 -20.47 -8.26
C VAL A 331 -12.57 -20.85 -9.21
N THR A 332 -12.44 -20.11 -10.31
CA THR A 332 -11.44 -20.33 -11.35
C THR A 332 -10.35 -19.27 -11.30
N GLY A 333 -9.11 -19.73 -11.22
CA GLY A 333 -7.94 -18.86 -11.35
C GLY A 333 -6.65 -19.56 -10.99
N GLN A 334 -5.56 -18.80 -10.92
CA GLN A 334 -4.26 -19.35 -10.57
C GLN A 334 -4.17 -19.62 -9.07
N VAL A 335 -3.83 -20.86 -8.72
CA VAL A 335 -3.67 -21.28 -7.32
C VAL A 335 -2.28 -20.89 -6.84
N THR A 336 -2.19 -19.89 -5.98
CA THR A 336 -0.95 -19.35 -5.44
C THR A 336 -0.77 -19.70 -3.98
N ASN A 337 0.45 -19.54 -3.46
CA ASN A 337 0.71 -19.66 -2.02
C ASN A 337 0.91 -18.29 -1.40
N PHE A 338 0.16 -18.00 -0.36
CA PHE A 338 0.39 -16.82 0.48
C PHE A 338 0.59 -17.26 1.93
N ARG A 339 1.84 -17.17 2.40
CA ARG A 339 2.23 -17.50 3.80
C ARG A 339 1.77 -18.89 4.26
N GLY A 340 1.87 -19.88 3.36
CA GLY A 340 1.46 -21.25 3.64
C GLY A 340 -0.03 -21.55 3.46
N LEU A 341 -0.83 -20.59 2.97
CA LEU A 341 -2.23 -20.81 2.61
C LEU A 341 -2.39 -20.82 1.08
N SER A 342 -3.27 -21.68 0.58
CA SER A 342 -3.64 -21.64 -0.84
C SER A 342 -4.57 -20.46 -1.10
N GLN A 343 -4.30 -19.72 -2.16
CA GLN A 343 -4.99 -18.47 -2.50
C GLN A 343 -5.33 -18.42 -3.99
N ILE A 344 -6.51 -17.90 -4.33
CA ILE A 344 -6.87 -17.50 -5.69
C ILE A 344 -7.29 -16.03 -5.67
N GLU A 345 -6.71 -15.21 -6.54
CA GLU A 345 -7.14 -13.83 -6.76
C GLU A 345 -8.13 -13.79 -7.93
N VAL A 346 -9.22 -13.04 -7.76
CA VAL A 346 -10.28 -12.93 -8.76
C VAL A 346 -10.65 -11.47 -8.96
N SER A 347 -10.82 -11.07 -10.22
CA SER A 347 -11.10 -9.69 -10.62
C SER A 347 -12.43 -9.53 -11.37
N GLN A 348 -13.05 -10.63 -11.79
CA GLN A 348 -14.30 -10.64 -12.55
C GLN A 348 -15.31 -11.62 -11.94
N PRO A 349 -16.64 -11.33 -11.98
CA PRO A 349 -17.66 -12.23 -11.44
C PRO A 349 -17.71 -13.58 -12.14
N ALA A 350 -17.34 -13.63 -13.43
CA ALA A 350 -17.31 -14.87 -14.22
C ALA A 350 -16.31 -15.92 -13.68
N GLN A 351 -15.36 -15.52 -12.82
CA GLN A 351 -14.44 -16.45 -12.17
C GLN A 351 -15.06 -17.16 -10.96
N ILE A 352 -16.26 -16.77 -10.52
CA ILE A 352 -16.94 -17.37 -9.37
C ILE A 352 -18.36 -17.76 -9.74
N SER A 353 -18.64 -19.06 -9.71
CA SER A 353 -19.98 -19.62 -9.89
C SER A 353 -20.55 -20.08 -8.56
N ILE A 354 -21.83 -19.79 -8.29
CA ILE A 354 -22.54 -20.31 -7.12
C ILE A 354 -23.02 -21.73 -7.41
N CYS A 355 -22.76 -22.62 -6.47
CA CYS A 355 -23.23 -23.99 -6.36
C CYS A 355 -24.05 -24.15 -5.06
#